data_AF-A0A8D0ENR5-F1
#
_entry.id   AF-A0A8D0ENR5-F1
#
_cell.length_a   1.000
_cell.length_b   1.000
_cell.length_c   1.000
_cell.angle_alpha   90.00
_cell.angle_beta   90.00
_cell.angle_gamma   90.00
#
_symmetry.space_group_name_H-M   'P 1'
#
loop_
_entity.id
_entity.type
_entity.pdbx_description
1 polymer ?
#
loop_
_entity_poly.entity_id
_entity_poly.type
_entity_poly.pdbx_seq_one_letter_code
_entity_poly.pdbx_strand_id
1 'polypeptide(L)'
;MAVGTQLGLLLWKNFTYRRRQRIQLVIELLWPLFLFFILISVRQSHPPFKQHECHFPNKALPSAGTLPWLRGIVCNMDNPCFRHPTAGEAPGVVGNFDGSILSRLLAEARQILLRTDGQRLLRSFARLLPTLRRLGGAQRGGEQQGRGGGDGAARPPG
;
A
#
# COMPACT_ATOMS: atom_id res chain seq x y z
N MET A 1 10.75 -68.81 39.39
CA MET A 1 11.41 -67.73 38.62
C MET A 1 11.54 -68.11 37.14
N ALA A 2 10.42 -68.16 36.40
CA ALA A 2 10.38 -68.67 35.02
C ALA A 2 10.00 -67.60 33.97
N VAL A 3 9.42 -66.47 34.39
CA VAL A 3 8.93 -65.43 33.48
C VAL A 3 10.07 -64.65 32.83
N GLY A 4 11.14 -64.35 33.58
CA GLY A 4 12.29 -63.58 33.07
C GLY A 4 13.05 -64.29 31.95
N THR A 5 13.19 -65.62 32.03
CA THR A 5 13.88 -66.42 31.02
C THR A 5 13.06 -66.56 29.73
N GLN A 6 11.73 -66.73 29.84
CA GLN A 6 10.83 -66.67 28.68
C GLN A 6 10.79 -65.28 28.03
N LEU A 7 10.76 -64.20 28.84
CA LEU A 7 10.79 -62.82 28.33
C LEU A 7 12.09 -62.53 27.59
N GLY A 8 13.23 -62.97 28.13
CA GLY A 8 14.55 -62.85 27.49
C GLY A 8 14.62 -63.58 26.15
N LEU A 9 14.08 -64.80 26.06
CA LEU A 9 14.01 -65.57 24.81
C LEU A 9 13.13 -64.88 23.75
N LEU A 10 11.99 -64.30 24.17
CA LEU A 10 11.11 -63.53 23.28
C LEU A 10 11.79 -62.25 22.77
N LEU A 11 12.46 -61.51 23.64
CA LEU A 11 13.23 -60.31 23.27
C LEU A 11 14.40 -60.67 22.35
N TRP A 12 15.13 -61.74 22.63
CA TRP A 12 16.24 -62.22 21.82
C TRP A 12 15.77 -62.63 20.42
N LYS A 13 14.63 -63.31 20.32
CA LYS A 13 13.99 -63.64 19.03
C LYS A 13 13.63 -62.37 18.25
N ASN A 14 12.99 -61.39 18.89
CA ASN A 14 12.63 -60.12 18.25
C ASN A 14 13.87 -59.31 17.81
N PHE A 15 14.90 -59.28 18.64
CA PHE A 15 16.15 -58.59 18.33
C PHE A 15 16.90 -59.26 17.18
N THR A 16 17.01 -60.60 17.20
CA THR A 16 17.69 -61.37 16.15
C THR A 16 16.95 -61.25 14.81
N TYR A 17 15.61 -61.19 14.85
CA TYR A 17 14.78 -60.96 13.67
C TYR A 17 15.07 -59.58 13.03
N ARG A 18 15.07 -58.50 13.83
CA ARG A 18 15.46 -57.17 13.35
C ARG A 18 16.93 -57.09 12.91
N ARG A 19 17.81 -57.87 13.53
CA ARG A 19 19.24 -57.95 13.16
C ARG A 19 19.48 -58.67 11.83
N ARG A 20 18.59 -59.57 11.40
CA ARG A 20 18.63 -60.22 10.07
C ARG A 20 18.07 -59.31 8.97
N GLN A 21 17.06 -58.49 9.27
CA GLN A 21 16.53 -57.46 8.34
C GLN A 21 17.20 -56.09 8.56
N ARG A 22 18.53 -56.03 8.44
CA ARG A 22 19.30 -54.77 8.64
C ARG A 22 18.82 -53.63 7.75
N ILE A 23 18.46 -53.92 6.50
CA ILE A 23 18.02 -52.91 5.54
C ILE A 23 16.71 -52.25 6.01
N GLN A 24 15.75 -53.05 6.50
CA GLN A 24 14.46 -52.53 6.98
C GLN A 24 14.63 -51.68 8.26
N LEU A 25 15.48 -52.12 9.19
CA LEU A 25 15.79 -51.35 10.41
C LEU A 25 16.49 -50.02 10.06
N VAL A 26 17.43 -50.04 9.12
CA VAL A 26 18.14 -48.83 8.68
C VAL A 26 17.17 -47.86 8.00
N ILE A 27 16.26 -48.32 7.15
CA ILE A 27 15.23 -47.46 6.52
C ILE A 27 14.28 -46.91 7.58
N GLU A 28 13.82 -47.73 8.53
CA GLU A 28 12.91 -47.30 9.62
C GLU A 28 13.55 -46.23 10.52
N LEU A 29 14.88 -46.25 10.69
CA LEU A 29 15.63 -45.24 11.45
C LEU A 29 16.03 -44.01 10.61
N LEU A 30 16.41 -44.21 9.36
CA LEU A 30 16.78 -43.12 8.44
C LEU A 30 15.58 -42.28 8.03
N TRP A 31 14.40 -42.89 7.87
CA TRP A 31 13.18 -42.22 7.48
C TRP A 31 12.81 -41.03 8.39
N PRO A 32 12.70 -41.17 9.73
CA PRO A 32 12.44 -40.03 10.61
C PRO A 32 13.59 -39.03 10.59
N LEU A 33 14.85 -39.47 10.57
CA LEU A 33 16.01 -38.56 10.48
C LEU A 33 15.95 -37.68 9.22
N PHE A 34 15.63 -38.29 8.08
CA PHE A 34 15.53 -37.61 6.79
C PHE A 34 14.41 -36.57 6.79
N LEU A 35 13.24 -36.92 7.33
CA LEU A 35 12.13 -35.97 7.48
C LEU A 35 12.51 -34.78 8.36
N PHE A 36 13.18 -35.02 9.50
CA PHE A 36 13.68 -33.93 10.34
C PHE A 36 14.69 -33.04 9.63
N PHE A 37 15.61 -33.64 8.86
CA PHE A 37 16.62 -32.89 8.13
C PHE A 37 16.00 -31.96 7.10
N ILE A 38 15.00 -32.43 6.34
CA ILE A 38 14.23 -31.60 5.40
C ILE A 38 13.56 -30.44 6.13
N LEU A 39 12.86 -30.70 7.25
CA LEU A 39 12.16 -29.67 8.01
C LEU A 39 13.12 -28.58 8.53
N ILE A 40 14.30 -28.97 9.02
CA ILE A 40 15.33 -28.02 9.47
C ILE A 40 15.86 -27.21 8.28
N SER A 41 16.11 -27.85 7.14
CA SER A 41 16.61 -27.20 5.93
C SER A 41 15.64 -26.15 5.37
N VAL A 42 14.34 -26.47 5.37
CA VAL A 42 13.27 -25.53 5.00
C VAL A 42 13.22 -24.35 6.00
N ARG A 43 13.33 -24.64 7.30
CA ARG A 43 13.35 -23.60 8.34
C ARG A 43 14.57 -22.68 8.22
N GLN A 44 15.71 -23.21 7.79
CA GLN A 44 16.93 -22.42 7.57
C GLN A 44 16.85 -21.58 6.29
N SER A 45 16.18 -22.09 5.25
CA SER A 45 15.92 -21.36 4.00
C SER A 45 14.90 -20.22 4.17
N HIS A 46 13.98 -20.36 5.12
CA HIS A 46 12.98 -19.35 5.44
C HIS A 46 13.14 -18.83 6.88
N PRO A 47 14.19 -18.03 7.16
CA PRO A 47 14.34 -17.42 8.47
C PRO A 47 13.11 -16.56 8.78
N PRO A 48 12.65 -16.54 10.06
CA PRO A 48 11.48 -15.75 10.42
C PRO A 48 11.73 -14.28 10.13
N PHE A 49 10.87 -13.68 9.29
CA PHE A 49 10.90 -12.26 8.99
C PHE A 49 10.66 -11.47 10.28
N LYS A 50 11.71 -10.87 10.83
CA LYS A 50 11.62 -9.95 11.96
C LYS A 50 11.09 -8.62 11.41
N GLN A 51 9.78 -8.45 11.38
CA GLN A 51 9.18 -7.15 11.12
C GLN A 51 9.40 -6.26 12.34
N HIS A 52 9.93 -5.07 12.09
CA HIS A 52 10.00 -4.02 13.09
C HIS A 52 8.59 -3.51 13.38
N GLU A 53 8.35 -2.96 14.57
CA GLU A 53 7.12 -2.22 14.85
C GLU A 53 6.96 -1.15 13.77
N CYS A 54 5.86 -1.25 13.04
CA CYS A 54 5.61 -0.50 11.82
C CYS A 54 4.65 0.64 12.12
N HIS A 55 5.17 1.85 12.15
CA HIS A 55 4.40 3.06 12.38
C HIS A 55 4.01 3.67 11.05
N PHE A 56 2.71 3.85 10.85
CA PHE A 56 2.15 4.41 9.62
C PHE A 56 1.68 5.85 9.85
N PRO A 57 1.96 6.77 8.92
CA PRO A 57 1.45 8.13 9.05
C PRO A 57 -0.08 8.15 8.93
N ASN A 58 -0.71 9.07 9.66
CA ASN A 58 -2.16 9.26 9.63
C ASN A 58 -2.64 9.72 8.24
N LYS A 59 -3.56 8.96 7.63
CA LYS A 59 -4.24 9.39 6.42
C LYS A 59 -5.41 10.30 6.79
N ALA A 60 -5.36 11.55 6.34
CA ALA A 60 -6.47 12.48 6.54
C ALA A 60 -7.65 12.05 5.65
N LEU A 61 -8.84 11.95 6.25
CA LEU A 61 -10.10 11.79 5.53
C LEU A 61 -10.54 13.15 4.94
N PRO A 62 -11.38 13.19 3.89
CA PRO A 62 -11.82 14.44 3.28
C PRO A 62 -12.62 15.34 4.24
N SER A 63 -13.13 14.79 5.35
CA SER A 63 -13.76 15.52 6.45
C SER A 63 -12.80 16.38 7.27
N ALA A 64 -11.49 16.10 7.25
CA ALA A 64 -10.45 16.94 7.85
C ALA A 64 -9.99 18.09 6.93
N GLY A 65 -10.55 18.17 5.72
CA GLY A 65 -10.22 19.16 4.68
C GLY A 65 -9.70 18.51 3.39
N THR A 66 -10.01 19.11 2.24
CA THR A 66 -9.63 18.60 0.90
C THR A 66 -8.13 18.70 0.60
N LEU A 67 -7.47 19.75 1.09
CA LEU A 67 -6.03 19.97 1.00
C LEU A 67 -5.19 18.95 1.80
N PRO A 68 -5.45 18.72 3.11
CA PRO A 68 -4.73 17.71 3.87
C PRO A 68 -5.05 16.28 3.38
N TRP A 69 -6.26 16.02 2.89
CA TRP A 69 -6.65 14.76 2.26
C TRP A 69 -5.86 14.46 0.97
N LEU A 70 -5.86 15.39 0.01
CA LEU A 70 -5.20 15.18 -1.28
C LEU A 70 -3.69 15.00 -1.11
N ARG A 71 -3.09 15.74 -0.19
CA ARG A 71 -1.66 15.60 0.11
C ARG A 71 -1.33 14.29 0.81
N GLY A 72 -2.17 13.85 1.76
CA GLY A 72 -1.99 12.55 2.42
C GLY A 72 -2.08 11.38 1.43
N ILE A 73 -2.88 11.54 0.38
CA ILE A 73 -2.91 10.62 -0.76
C ILE A 73 -1.59 10.71 -1.52
N VAL A 74 -1.22 11.87 -2.09
CA VAL A 74 -0.03 12.00 -2.96
C VAL A 74 1.31 11.72 -2.25
N CYS A 75 1.48 12.14 -1.00
CA CYS A 75 2.75 11.98 -0.27
C CYS A 75 2.91 10.63 0.45
N ASN A 76 1.84 9.85 0.60
CA ASN A 76 1.85 8.61 1.40
C ASN A 76 1.24 7.41 0.66
N MET A 77 1.29 7.43 -0.68
CA MET A 77 0.79 6.35 -1.56
C MET A 77 1.50 5.02 -1.30
N ASP A 78 2.83 5.08 -1.12
CA ASP A 78 3.68 3.89 -1.00
C ASP A 78 3.70 3.30 0.42
N ASN A 79 2.91 3.88 1.34
CA ASN A 79 2.74 3.46 2.72
C ASN A 79 4.07 3.02 3.39
N PRO A 80 5.08 3.91 3.46
CA PRO A 80 6.37 3.57 4.06
C PRO A 80 6.20 3.19 5.52
N CYS A 81 6.87 2.11 5.90
CA CYS A 81 6.89 1.60 7.26
C CYS A 81 8.02 2.26 8.05
N PHE A 82 7.70 3.05 9.09
CA PHE A 82 8.70 3.68 9.95
C PHE A 82 8.93 2.85 11.22
N ARG A 83 10.20 2.79 11.66
CA ARG A 83 10.60 2.12 12.92
C ARG A 83 10.31 2.93 14.19
N HIS A 84 9.88 4.18 14.04
CA HIS A 84 9.67 5.12 15.14
C HIS A 84 8.26 5.71 15.06
N PRO A 85 7.64 6.04 16.21
CA PRO A 85 6.31 6.61 16.22
C PRO A 85 6.26 7.90 15.40
N THR A 86 5.29 7.97 14.49
CA THR A 86 5.11 9.15 13.63
C THR A 86 4.43 10.25 14.44
N ALA A 87 4.70 11.53 14.14
CA ALA A 87 4.14 12.67 14.89
C ALA A 87 2.60 12.66 15.02
N GLY A 88 1.89 11.99 14.10
CA GLY A 88 0.43 11.81 14.17
C GLY A 88 -0.05 10.71 15.13
N GLU A 89 0.84 9.94 15.76
CA GLU A 89 0.53 8.95 16.80
C GLU A 89 0.67 9.53 18.22
N ALA A 90 1.28 10.71 18.36
CA ALA A 90 1.39 11.40 19.64
C ALA A 90 0.06 12.08 20.01
N PRO A 91 -0.40 11.99 21.27
CA PRO A 91 -1.65 12.62 21.68
C PRO A 91 -1.57 14.14 21.55
N GLY A 92 -2.56 14.73 20.85
CA GLY A 92 -2.69 16.18 20.69
C GLY A 92 -2.05 16.78 19.44
N VAL A 93 -1.34 16.00 18.61
CA VAL A 93 -0.74 16.48 17.35
C VAL A 93 -1.48 15.88 16.15
N VAL A 94 -2.31 16.70 15.50
CA VAL A 94 -3.09 16.31 14.33
C VAL A 94 -2.48 16.88 13.05
N GLY A 95 -1.66 16.07 12.40
CA GLY A 95 -1.13 16.35 11.06
C GLY A 95 0.30 16.89 11.06
N ASN A 96 1.13 16.34 10.18
CA ASN A 96 2.54 16.70 10.02
C ASN A 96 2.72 17.75 8.90
N PHE A 97 1.98 18.87 8.97
CA PHE A 97 1.96 19.87 7.89
C PHE A 97 2.90 21.06 8.12
N ASP A 98 3.40 21.25 9.35
CA ASP A 98 4.09 22.47 9.79
C ASP A 98 5.41 22.75 9.05
N GLY A 99 6.12 21.73 8.59
CA GLY A 99 7.42 21.87 7.91
C GLY A 99 7.34 22.07 6.39
N SER A 100 6.16 22.08 5.79
CA SER A 100 6.04 21.97 4.34
C SER A 100 5.99 23.32 3.59
N ILE A 101 6.63 23.39 2.41
CA ILE A 101 6.61 24.60 1.56
C ILE A 101 5.17 25.06 1.27
N LEU A 102 4.24 24.11 1.13
CA LEU A 102 2.83 24.39 0.88
C LEU A 102 2.10 24.99 2.08
N SER A 103 2.43 24.60 3.33
CA SER A 103 1.84 25.24 4.52
C SER A 103 2.33 26.68 4.67
N ARG A 104 3.61 26.93 4.35
CA ARG A 104 4.17 28.28 4.26
C ARG A 104 3.47 29.11 3.18
N LEU A 105 3.33 28.59 1.96
CA LEU A 105 2.62 29.28 0.87
C LEU A 105 1.15 29.54 1.21
N LEU A 106 0.46 28.59 1.84
CA LEU A 106 -0.93 28.73 2.24
C LEU A 106 -1.10 29.74 3.38
N ALA A 107 -0.15 29.79 4.32
CA ALA A 107 -0.11 30.78 5.40
C ALA A 107 0.14 32.19 4.86
N GLU A 108 1.13 32.35 3.97
CA GLU A 108 1.44 33.61 3.28
C GLU A 108 0.23 34.10 2.46
N ALA A 109 -0.37 33.22 1.66
CA ALA A 109 -1.55 33.55 0.86
C ALA A 109 -2.73 33.97 1.73
N ARG A 110 -2.98 33.27 2.86
CA ARG A 110 -4.04 33.61 3.81
C ARG A 110 -3.78 34.93 4.51
N GLN A 111 -2.53 35.20 4.88
CA GLN A 111 -2.13 36.43 5.57
C GLN A 111 -2.29 37.64 4.65
N ILE A 112 -1.92 37.52 3.38
CA ILE A 112 -2.15 38.55 2.34
C ILE A 112 -3.66 38.79 2.11
N LEU A 113 -4.47 37.73 2.12
CA LEU A 113 -5.93 37.82 1.96
C LEU A 113 -6.62 38.52 3.14
N LEU A 114 -6.16 38.30 4.37
CA LEU A 114 -6.79 38.84 5.58
C LEU A 114 -6.31 40.26 5.94
N ARG A 115 -5.11 40.67 5.50
CA ARG A 115 -4.47 41.93 5.93
C ARG A 115 -4.78 43.14 5.03
N THR A 116 -5.98 43.25 4.45
CA THR A 116 -6.52 44.42 3.71
C THR A 116 -6.48 44.35 2.16
N ASP A 117 -5.61 43.56 1.53
CA ASP A 117 -5.53 43.46 0.05
C ASP A 117 -6.45 42.40 -0.59
N GLY A 118 -7.05 41.52 0.22
CA GLY A 118 -7.95 40.46 -0.26
C GLY A 118 -9.14 40.98 -1.05
N GLN A 119 -9.75 42.11 -0.66
CA GLN A 119 -10.91 42.66 -1.38
C GLN A 119 -10.58 43.17 -2.79
N ARG A 120 -9.38 43.72 -3.01
CA ARG A 120 -8.94 44.16 -4.35
C ARG A 120 -8.64 42.97 -5.24
N LEU A 121 -7.94 41.97 -4.72
CA LEU A 121 -7.65 40.71 -5.43
C LEU A 121 -8.94 39.94 -5.79
N LEU A 122 -9.88 39.81 -4.86
CA LEU A 122 -11.16 39.15 -5.09
C LEU A 122 -11.99 39.86 -6.18
N ARG A 123 -12.02 41.20 -6.18
CA ARG A 123 -12.69 41.97 -7.26
C ARG A 123 -12.02 41.78 -8.61
N SER A 124 -10.68 41.73 -8.64
CA SER A 124 -9.91 41.52 -9.86
C SER A 124 -10.18 40.14 -10.45
N PHE A 125 -10.18 39.13 -9.58
CA PHE A 125 -10.46 37.75 -9.96
C PHE A 125 -11.92 37.57 -10.39
N ALA A 126 -12.88 38.19 -9.70
CA ALA A 126 -14.30 38.17 -10.07
C ALA A 126 -14.55 38.77 -11.46
N ARG A 127 -13.74 39.76 -11.89
CA ARG A 127 -13.80 40.32 -13.25
C ARG A 127 -13.22 39.39 -14.31
N LEU A 128 -12.23 38.56 -13.97
CA LEU A 128 -11.53 37.67 -14.90
C LEU A 128 -12.15 36.26 -14.99
N LEU A 129 -12.89 35.84 -13.97
CA LEU A 129 -13.60 34.55 -13.94
C LEU A 129 -14.56 34.33 -15.12
N PRO A 130 -15.38 35.31 -15.57
CA PRO A 130 -16.25 35.12 -16.73
C PRO A 130 -15.48 34.96 -18.05
N THR A 131 -14.33 35.62 -18.21
CA THR A 131 -13.47 35.48 -19.40
C THR A 131 -12.79 34.11 -19.44
N LEU A 132 -12.30 33.62 -18.30
CA LEU A 132 -11.74 32.27 -18.19
C LEU A 132 -12.80 31.19 -18.43
N ARG A 133 -14.04 31.38 -17.96
CA ARG A 133 -15.15 30.48 -18.28
C ARG A 133 -15.46 30.42 -19.77
N ARG A 134 -15.37 31.55 -20.49
CA ARG A 134 -15.54 31.58 -21.95
C ARG A 134 -14.42 30.85 -22.68
N LEU A 135 -13.17 31.01 -22.24
CA LEU A 135 -12.02 30.29 -22.80
C LEU A 135 -12.10 28.78 -22.52
N GLY A 136 -12.46 28.38 -21.30
CA GLY A 136 -12.64 26.96 -20.95
C GLY A 136 -13.84 26.30 -21.63
N GLY A 137 -14.90 27.06 -21.93
CA GLY A 137 -16.03 26.60 -22.74
C GLY A 137 -15.69 26.50 -24.23
N ALA A 138 -14.91 27.45 -24.75
CA ALA A 138 -14.45 27.44 -26.15
C ALA A 138 -13.53 26.24 -26.45
N GLN A 139 -12.70 25.83 -25.49
CA GLN A 139 -11.82 24.67 -25.66
C GLN A 139 -12.59 23.33 -25.68
N ARG A 140 -13.80 23.27 -25.12
CA ARG A 140 -14.66 22.08 -25.17
C ARG A 140 -15.52 21.98 -26.44
N GLY A 141 -15.58 23.05 -27.24
CA GLY A 141 -16.31 23.10 -28.52
C GLY A 141 -15.44 22.86 -29.76
N GLY A 142 -14.12 22.67 -29.61
CA GLY A 142 -13.18 22.50 -30.72
C GLY A 142 -13.08 21.09 -31.30
N GLU A 143 -13.78 20.09 -30.75
CA GLU A 143 -13.67 18.67 -31.14
C GLU A 143 -14.88 18.18 -31.98
N GLN A 144 -15.47 19.05 -32.80
CA GLN A 144 -16.53 18.64 -33.74
C GLN A 144 -16.47 19.30 -35.14
N GLN A 145 -15.40 20.01 -35.49
CA GLN A 145 -15.19 20.52 -36.86
C GLN A 145 -14.39 19.51 -37.68
N GLY A 146 -15.01 18.37 -37.99
CA GLY A 146 -14.41 17.28 -38.76
C GLY A 146 -15.40 16.58 -39.68
N ARG A 147 -16.30 17.32 -40.35
CA ARG A 147 -17.07 16.83 -41.49
C ARG A 147 -17.68 18.01 -42.25
N GLY A 148 -17.01 18.43 -43.32
CA GLY A 148 -17.56 19.32 -44.32
C GLY A 148 -17.34 18.72 -45.71
N GLY A 149 -18.36 18.81 -46.58
CA GLY A 149 -18.15 18.80 -48.02
C GLY A 149 -19.25 18.17 -48.89
N GLY A 150 -20.10 19.02 -49.49
CA GLY A 150 -20.76 18.85 -50.81
C GLY A 150 -22.10 18.11 -50.84
N ASP A 151 -23.15 18.50 -51.58
CA ASP A 151 -23.40 19.61 -52.50
C ASP A 151 -24.93 19.81 -52.63
N GLY A 152 -25.38 21.04 -52.81
CA GLY A 152 -26.79 21.39 -53.05
C GLY A 152 -27.13 21.40 -54.53
N ALA A 153 -28.18 20.67 -54.91
CA ALA A 153 -28.75 20.67 -56.26
C ALA A 153 -30.04 21.49 -56.35
N ALA A 154 -30.21 22.10 -57.52
CA ALA A 154 -31.12 23.17 -57.92
C ALA A 154 -32.63 22.88 -57.84
N ARG A 155 -33.44 23.96 -57.79
CA ARG A 155 -34.81 23.99 -58.36
C ARG A 155 -35.24 25.42 -58.77
N PRO A 156 -35.78 25.64 -59.99
CA PRO A 156 -36.29 26.93 -60.45
C PRO A 156 -37.80 27.11 -60.12
N PRO A 157 -38.34 28.34 -60.29
CA PRO A 157 -39.68 28.69 -59.81
C PRO A 157 -40.77 28.35 -60.84
N GLY A 158 -41.98 28.13 -60.32
CA GLY A 158 -43.26 28.12 -61.04
C GLY A 158 -44.27 28.98 -60.28
#